data_AF-A0A537LTZ5-F1
#
_entry.id   AF-A0A537LTZ5-F1
#
_cell.length_a   1.000
_cell.length_b   1.000
_cell.length_c   1.000
_cell.angle_alpha   90.00
_cell.angle_beta   90.00
_cell.angle_gamma   90.00
#
_symmetry.space_group_name_H-M   'P 1'
#
loop_
_entity.id
_entity.type
_entity.pdbx_description
1 polymer ?
#
loop_
_entity_poly.entity_id
_entity_poly.type
_entity_poly.pdbx_seq_one_letter_code
_entity_poly.pdbx_strand_id
1 'polypeptide(L)'
;MSGRNFSMVEYFNRLAKERRSVLTFTGESSAEWARWRQGFSVKLLELCGEWPQPGPLTAEAVSRVDGGQFIREKVVLDTELHLSLPAYVLVPKDRRRARNGRLPAILCLHGHGPFGKEPVAGVVDLNWPGLADEIARRNYDYGAQMAREGYLTLVPDSRVFGELGDGGDPYPGRDPCNVHFIRGALLGVYLLTLNIW
;
A
#
# COMPACT_ATOMS: atom_id res chain seq x y z
N MET A 1 -35.88 -7.23 31.39
CA MET A 1 -34.86 -6.18 31.21
C MET A 1 -34.83 -5.81 29.74
N SER A 2 -34.93 -4.51 29.42
CA SER A 2 -35.33 -4.00 28.10
C SER A 2 -34.39 -4.43 26.96
N GLY A 3 -34.93 -4.84 25.81
CA GLY A 3 -34.20 -5.12 24.56
C GLY A 3 -33.60 -3.88 23.89
N ARG A 4 -33.08 -2.92 24.68
CA ARG A 4 -32.44 -1.70 24.19
C ARG A 4 -30.94 -1.95 24.02
N ASN A 5 -30.37 -1.48 22.91
CA ASN A 5 -28.94 -1.57 22.65
C ASN A 5 -28.23 -0.28 23.11
N PHE A 6 -27.23 -0.41 23.97
CA PHE A 6 -26.35 0.69 24.41
C PHE A 6 -24.91 0.56 23.86
N SER A 7 -24.60 -0.51 23.12
CA SER A 7 -23.28 -0.73 22.53
C SER A 7 -23.17 -0.07 21.16
N MET A 8 -22.18 0.83 21.02
CA MET A 8 -21.83 1.43 19.74
C MET A 8 -21.29 0.42 18.73
N VAL A 9 -20.57 -0.61 19.20
CA VAL A 9 -20.10 -1.69 18.34
C VAL A 9 -21.28 -2.43 17.72
N GLU A 10 -22.26 -2.79 18.54
CA GLU A 10 -23.45 -3.48 18.06
C GLU A 10 -24.31 -2.58 17.17
N TYR A 11 -24.37 -1.27 17.45
CA TYR A 11 -25.02 -0.29 16.59
C TYR A 11 -24.40 -0.29 15.18
N PHE A 12 -23.07 -0.17 15.07
CA PHE A 12 -22.40 -0.18 13.76
C PHE A 12 -22.47 -1.53 13.05
N ASN A 13 -22.39 -2.65 13.78
CA ASN A 13 -22.55 -3.99 13.19
C ASN A 13 -23.94 -4.18 12.56
N ARG A 14 -25.01 -3.71 13.23
CA ARG A 14 -26.36 -3.76 12.68
C ARG A 14 -26.51 -2.90 11.44
N LEU A 15 -26.01 -1.65 11.50
CA LEU A 15 -25.99 -0.79 10.31
C LEU A 15 -25.25 -1.46 9.15
N ALA A 16 -24.08 -2.06 9.39
CA ALA A 16 -23.31 -2.74 8.36
C ALA A 16 -24.08 -3.92 7.75
N LYS A 17 -24.77 -4.72 8.57
CA LYS A 17 -25.57 -5.87 8.13
C LYS A 17 -26.80 -5.46 7.31
N GLU A 18 -27.40 -4.31 7.63
CA GLU A 18 -28.61 -3.81 6.95
C GLU A 18 -28.28 -3.02 5.68
N ARG A 19 -27.06 -2.48 5.55
CA ARG A 19 -26.65 -1.72 4.38
C ARG A 19 -26.43 -2.63 3.16
N ARG A 20 -26.99 -2.20 2.03
CA ARG A 20 -26.63 -2.71 0.70
C ARG A 20 -25.84 -1.63 -0.04
N SER A 21 -24.74 -2.01 -0.68
CA SER A 21 -23.96 -1.08 -1.51
C SER A 21 -24.79 -0.66 -2.72
N VAL A 22 -24.95 0.64 -2.92
CA VAL A 22 -25.72 1.24 -4.03
C VAL A 22 -25.17 0.81 -5.38
N LEU A 23 -23.87 0.49 -5.45
CA LEU A 23 -23.17 0.13 -6.69
C LEU A 23 -22.78 -1.34 -6.70
N THR A 24 -23.64 -2.22 -6.21
CA THR A 24 -23.47 -3.67 -6.38
C THR A 24 -23.65 -4.03 -7.86
N PHE A 25 -22.70 -4.73 -8.47
CA PHE A 25 -22.84 -5.19 -9.84
C PHE A 25 -23.84 -6.36 -9.89
N THR A 26 -24.89 -6.22 -10.70
CA THR A 26 -25.93 -7.25 -10.89
C THR A 26 -26.23 -7.52 -12.37
N GLY A 27 -25.38 -7.03 -13.28
CA GLY A 27 -25.55 -7.23 -14.72
C GLY A 27 -25.04 -8.60 -15.16
N GLU A 28 -25.48 -9.02 -16.34
CA GLU A 28 -25.10 -10.32 -16.94
C GLU A 28 -24.37 -10.15 -18.28
N SER A 29 -24.24 -8.91 -18.76
CA SER A 29 -23.61 -8.58 -20.04
C SER A 29 -22.39 -7.65 -19.90
N SER A 30 -21.49 -7.70 -20.89
CA SER A 30 -20.34 -6.79 -20.97
C SER A 30 -20.77 -5.32 -21.09
N ALA A 31 -21.91 -5.04 -21.74
CA ALA A 31 -22.44 -3.68 -21.86
C ALA A 31 -22.94 -3.13 -20.51
N GLU A 32 -23.59 -3.97 -19.70
CA GLU A 32 -23.99 -3.61 -18.33
C GLU A 32 -22.78 -3.43 -17.42
N TRP A 33 -21.78 -4.30 -17.54
CA TRP A 33 -20.52 -4.16 -16.80
C TRP A 33 -19.83 -2.84 -17.13
N ALA A 34 -19.76 -2.45 -18.40
CA ALA A 34 -19.13 -1.19 -18.81
C ALA A 34 -19.84 0.02 -18.19
N ARG A 35 -21.19 0.04 -18.21
CA ARG A 35 -21.98 1.11 -17.59
C ARG A 35 -21.81 1.15 -16.07
N TRP A 36 -21.88 -0.02 -15.42
CA TRP A 36 -21.67 -0.13 -13.97
C TRP A 36 -20.27 0.36 -13.58
N ARG A 37 -19.23 -0.10 -14.29
CA ARG A 37 -17.84 0.28 -14.03
C ARG A 37 -17.64 1.78 -14.13
N GLN A 38 -18.23 2.43 -15.15
CA GLN A 38 -18.16 3.88 -15.27
C GLN A 38 -18.74 4.59 -14.04
N GLY A 39 -19.95 4.21 -13.62
CA GLY A 39 -20.58 4.78 -12.43
C GLY A 39 -19.82 4.48 -11.14
N PHE A 40 -19.32 3.24 -11.00
CA PHE A 40 -18.51 2.80 -9.87
C PHE A 40 -17.21 3.60 -9.75
N SER A 41 -16.48 3.76 -10.86
CA SER A 41 -15.23 4.51 -10.86
C SER A 41 -15.44 5.98 -10.49
N VAL A 42 -16.49 6.63 -11.00
CA VAL A 42 -16.82 8.01 -10.61
C VAL A 42 -17.08 8.10 -9.10
N LYS A 43 -17.91 7.20 -8.56
CA LYS A 43 -18.23 7.22 -7.13
C LYS A 43 -17.02 6.86 -6.26
N LEU A 44 -16.19 5.92 -6.69
CA LEU A 44 -14.96 5.56 -5.99
C LEU A 44 -14.02 6.75 -5.88
N LEU A 45 -13.78 7.46 -6.98
CA LEU A 45 -12.92 8.65 -7.00
C LEU A 45 -13.51 9.79 -6.15
N GLU A 46 -14.83 9.98 -6.17
CA GLU A 46 -15.51 10.94 -5.28
C GLU A 46 -15.27 10.58 -3.80
N LEU A 47 -15.40 9.29 -3.44
CA LEU A 47 -15.20 8.81 -2.07
C LEU A 47 -13.74 8.77 -1.62
N CYS A 48 -12.78 8.88 -2.56
CA CYS A 48 -11.37 9.10 -2.24
C CYS A 48 -11.11 10.50 -1.65
N GLY A 49 -12.07 11.42 -1.70
CA GLY A 49 -11.89 12.77 -1.19
C GLY A 49 -10.92 13.59 -2.05
N GLU A 50 -10.25 14.56 -1.44
CA GLU A 50 -9.26 15.38 -2.14
C GLU A 50 -7.97 14.58 -2.39
N TRP A 51 -7.43 14.75 -3.59
CA TRP A 51 -6.14 14.17 -3.99
C TRP A 51 -5.01 15.13 -3.64
N PRO A 52 -3.84 14.62 -3.22
CA PRO A 52 -2.70 15.48 -2.93
C PRO A 52 -2.21 16.19 -4.20
N GLN A 53 -1.58 17.35 -4.01
CA GLN A 53 -0.96 18.07 -5.12
C GLN A 53 0.25 17.28 -5.64
N PRO A 54 0.31 16.97 -6.95
CA PRO A 54 1.43 16.22 -7.52
C PRO A 54 2.76 16.94 -7.34
N GLY A 55 3.79 16.16 -7.01
CA GLY A 55 5.17 16.62 -6.97
C GLY A 55 5.86 16.60 -8.35
N PRO A 56 7.15 16.97 -8.43
CA PRO A 56 7.94 16.97 -9.66
C PRO A 56 8.27 15.56 -10.19
N LEU A 57 7.97 14.49 -9.44
CA LEU A 57 8.28 13.10 -9.76
C LEU A 57 9.77 12.84 -10.04
N THR A 58 10.61 13.52 -9.27
CA THR A 58 12.06 13.27 -9.21
C THR A 58 12.35 12.00 -8.43
N ALA A 59 13.37 11.25 -8.88
CA ALA A 59 13.77 9.99 -8.30
C ALA A 59 15.27 9.97 -8.02
N GLU A 60 15.66 9.62 -6.80
CA GLU A 60 17.06 9.45 -6.41
C GLU A 60 17.28 8.04 -5.86
N ALA A 61 18.29 7.33 -6.40
CA ALA A 61 18.75 6.07 -5.82
C ALA A 61 19.76 6.35 -4.70
N VAL A 62 19.35 6.12 -3.46
CA VAL A 62 20.13 6.46 -2.26
C VAL A 62 20.97 5.28 -1.74
N SER A 63 20.64 4.05 -2.14
CA SER A 63 21.49 2.89 -1.88
C SER A 63 21.28 1.80 -2.91
N ARG A 64 22.29 0.93 -3.05
CA ARG A 64 22.29 -0.19 -3.99
C ARG A 64 22.97 -1.40 -3.37
N VAL A 65 22.27 -2.52 -3.33
CA VAL A 65 22.74 -3.78 -2.72
C VAL A 65 22.55 -4.94 -3.69
N ASP A 66 23.56 -5.82 -3.77
CA ASP A 66 23.44 -7.07 -4.50
C ASP A 66 22.59 -8.08 -3.71
N GLY A 67 21.41 -8.42 -4.23
CA GLY A 67 20.49 -9.42 -3.67
C GLY A 67 20.69 -10.83 -4.24
N GLY A 68 21.83 -11.09 -4.91
CA GLY A 68 22.11 -12.35 -5.60
C GLY A 68 21.60 -12.31 -7.04
N GLN A 69 20.33 -12.66 -7.25
CA GLN A 69 19.73 -12.74 -8.60
C GLN A 69 19.16 -11.40 -9.10
N PHE A 70 19.11 -10.40 -8.24
CA PHE A 70 18.65 -9.05 -8.54
C PHE A 70 19.54 -8.03 -7.83
N ILE A 71 19.47 -6.79 -8.29
CA ILE A 71 19.97 -5.62 -7.58
C ILE A 71 18.79 -4.99 -6.86
N ARG A 72 18.94 -4.71 -5.56
CA ARG A 72 17.97 -3.92 -4.79
C ARG A 72 18.47 -2.50 -4.66
N GLU A 73 17.75 -1.56 -5.24
CA GLU A 73 18.02 -0.13 -5.13
C GLU A 73 16.99 0.48 -4.18
N LYS A 74 17.44 1.21 -3.16
CA LYS A 74 16.55 2.08 -2.40
C LYS A 74 16.43 3.38 -3.16
N VAL A 75 15.20 3.79 -3.45
CA VAL A 75 14.89 5.03 -4.14
C VAL A 75 14.03 5.93 -3.27
N VAL A 76 14.17 7.24 -3.43
CA VAL A 76 13.28 8.25 -2.88
C VAL A 76 12.62 8.96 -4.06
N LEU A 77 11.29 9.01 -4.07
CA LEU A 77 10.47 9.56 -5.16
C LEU A 77 9.66 10.76 -4.66
N ASP A 78 9.77 11.92 -5.29
CA ASP A 78 8.96 13.09 -4.92
C ASP A 78 7.58 13.01 -5.60
N THR A 79 6.65 12.28 -4.99
CA THR A 79 5.31 12.02 -5.55
C THR A 79 4.33 13.16 -5.30
N GLU A 80 4.50 13.90 -4.21
CA GLU A 80 3.60 14.97 -3.79
C GLU A 80 4.38 16.20 -3.32
N LEU A 81 3.75 17.38 -3.34
CA LEU A 81 4.38 18.63 -2.92
C LEU A 81 4.99 18.59 -1.50
N HIS A 82 4.44 17.77 -0.60
CA HIS A 82 4.84 17.72 0.81
C HIS A 82 5.28 16.31 1.27
N LEU A 83 5.51 15.38 0.35
CA LEU A 83 5.90 14.02 0.68
C LEU A 83 6.83 13.42 -0.38
N SER A 84 7.94 12.85 0.07
CA SER A 84 8.76 11.94 -0.72
C SER A 84 8.49 10.50 -0.29
N LEU A 85 8.34 9.61 -1.27
CA LEU A 85 8.04 8.20 -1.10
C LEU A 85 9.34 7.37 -1.11
N PRO A 86 9.73 6.75 0.02
CA PRO A 86 10.79 5.76 0.04
C PRO A 86 10.28 4.43 -0.51
N ALA A 87 11.04 3.85 -1.45
CA ALA A 87 10.72 2.56 -2.04
C ALA A 87 11.97 1.75 -2.34
N TYR A 88 11.81 0.44 -2.52
CA TYR A 88 12.81 -0.39 -3.17
C TYR A 88 12.43 -0.66 -4.62
N VAL A 89 13.41 -0.57 -5.52
CA VAL A 89 13.34 -1.10 -6.88
C VAL A 89 14.23 -2.31 -6.96
N LEU A 90 13.66 -3.49 -7.23
CA LEU A 90 14.46 -4.70 -7.43
C LEU A 90 14.56 -4.97 -8.93
N VAL A 91 15.77 -4.82 -9.46
CA VAL A 91 16.08 -5.01 -10.87
C VAL A 91 16.66 -6.41 -11.07
N PRO A 92 15.99 -7.31 -11.81
CA PRO A 92 16.49 -8.65 -12.05
C PRO A 92 17.76 -8.60 -12.91
N LYS A 93 18.76 -9.39 -12.54
CA LYS A 93 19.97 -9.56 -13.36
C LYS A 93 19.68 -10.40 -14.60
N ASP A 94 18.86 -11.44 -14.43
CA ASP A 94 18.31 -12.22 -15.54
C ASP A 94 17.11 -11.47 -16.14
N ARG A 95 17.30 -10.93 -17.35
CA ARG A 95 16.30 -10.18 -18.09
C ARG A 95 15.42 -11.08 -19.00
N ARG A 96 15.29 -12.38 -18.70
CA ARG A 96 14.49 -13.35 -19.49
C ARG A 96 13.06 -12.91 -19.84
N ARG A 97 12.43 -12.07 -19.01
CA ARG A 97 11.06 -11.56 -19.26
C ARG A 97 11.03 -10.27 -20.07
N ALA A 98 12.19 -9.68 -20.38
CA ALA A 98 12.23 -8.43 -21.11
C ALA A 98 11.70 -8.59 -22.53
N ARG A 99 10.83 -7.68 -22.95
CA ARG A 99 10.31 -7.57 -24.32
C ARG A 99 10.64 -6.19 -24.85
N ASN A 100 11.28 -6.12 -26.03
CA ASN A 100 11.75 -4.87 -26.62
C ASN A 100 12.60 -4.02 -25.65
N GLY A 101 13.47 -4.68 -24.88
CA GLY A 101 14.33 -4.03 -23.88
C GLY A 101 13.64 -3.63 -22.57
N ARG A 102 12.32 -3.77 -22.44
CA ARG A 102 11.54 -3.38 -21.25
C ARG A 102 11.20 -4.58 -20.38
N LEU A 103 11.38 -4.44 -19.07
CA LEU A 103 10.97 -5.44 -18.09
C LEU A 103 9.49 -5.24 -17.72
N PRO A 104 8.70 -6.31 -17.58
CA PRO A 104 7.41 -6.21 -16.92
C PRO A 104 7.61 -5.84 -15.45
N ALA A 105 6.83 -4.86 -14.97
CA ALA A 105 6.94 -4.33 -13.61
C ALA A 105 5.76 -4.79 -12.75
N ILE A 106 6.01 -5.04 -11.45
CA ILE A 106 5.00 -5.35 -10.45
C ILE A 106 5.13 -4.35 -9.30
N LEU A 107 4.02 -3.70 -8.94
CA LEU A 107 3.90 -2.93 -7.72
C LEU A 107 3.60 -3.89 -6.56
N CYS A 108 4.50 -3.95 -5.59
CA CYS A 108 4.42 -4.86 -4.45
C CYS A 108 4.15 -4.06 -3.17
N LEU A 109 2.89 -4.04 -2.75
CA LEU A 109 2.44 -3.34 -1.54
C LEU A 109 2.57 -4.24 -0.30
N HIS A 110 3.01 -3.67 0.82
CA HIS A 110 2.91 -4.34 2.11
C HIS A 110 1.53 -4.10 2.73
N GLY A 111 1.00 -5.09 3.46
CA GLY A 111 -0.09 -4.95 4.42
C GLY A 111 0.39 -4.46 5.79
N HIS A 112 -0.50 -4.53 6.78
CA HIS A 112 -0.21 -4.06 8.13
C HIS A 112 0.82 -4.98 8.82
N GLY A 113 1.98 -4.42 9.13
CA GLY A 113 3.08 -5.12 9.79
C GLY A 113 4.11 -4.14 10.36
N PRO A 114 4.98 -4.62 11.26
CA PRO A 114 5.95 -3.78 11.96
C PRO A 114 7.11 -3.33 11.08
N PHE A 115 7.33 -3.96 9.94
CA PHE A 115 8.52 -3.76 9.10
C PHE A 115 8.24 -3.18 7.71
N GLY A 116 7.07 -2.55 7.45
CA GLY A 116 6.84 -1.83 6.18
C GLY A 116 7.13 -2.65 4.91
N LYS A 117 7.79 -2.03 3.93
CA LYS A 117 8.23 -2.61 2.64
C LYS A 117 9.36 -3.65 2.76
N GLU A 118 10.07 -3.66 3.87
CA GLU A 118 11.30 -4.43 4.10
C GLU A 118 11.13 -5.94 3.90
N PRO A 119 10.14 -6.62 4.51
CA PRO A 119 9.93 -8.05 4.30
C PRO A 119 9.57 -8.32 2.85
N VAL A 120 8.76 -7.46 2.23
CA VAL A 120 8.34 -7.61 0.83
C VAL A 120 9.53 -7.53 -0.14
N ALA A 121 10.49 -6.66 0.15
CA ALA A 121 11.73 -6.51 -0.61
C ALA A 121 12.81 -7.56 -0.26
N GLY A 122 12.50 -8.53 0.62
CA GLY A 122 13.42 -9.58 1.04
C GLY A 122 14.67 -9.03 1.72
N VAL A 123 14.52 -7.97 2.52
CA VAL A 123 15.62 -7.43 3.33
C VAL A 123 16.00 -8.45 4.41
N VAL A 124 17.30 -8.61 4.63
CA VAL A 124 17.85 -9.39 5.74
C VAL A 124 18.75 -8.44 6.52
N ASP A 125 18.30 -8.04 7.69
CA ASP A 125 19.03 -7.15 8.59
C ASP A 125 18.98 -7.72 10.01
N LEU A 126 20.17 -8.01 10.57
CA LEU A 126 20.29 -8.58 11.91
C LEU A 126 19.92 -7.58 13.02
N ASN A 127 19.86 -6.29 12.71
CA ASN A 127 19.45 -5.24 13.66
C ASN A 127 17.92 -5.17 13.83
N TRP A 128 17.16 -5.88 13.00
CA TRP A 128 15.69 -5.90 13.06
C TRP A 128 15.19 -7.28 13.50
N PRO A 129 15.16 -7.53 14.82
CA PRO A 129 14.72 -8.82 15.35
C PRO A 129 13.29 -9.12 14.91
N GLY A 130 13.07 -10.34 14.39
CA GLY A 130 11.77 -10.81 13.93
C GLY A 130 11.46 -10.57 12.44
N LEU A 131 12.26 -9.79 11.70
CA LEU A 131 12.04 -9.58 10.26
C LEU A 131 12.15 -10.91 9.49
N ALA A 132 13.20 -11.69 9.74
CA ALA A 132 13.41 -12.99 9.10
C ALA A 132 12.26 -13.96 9.40
N ASP A 133 11.77 -13.97 10.64
CA ASP A 133 10.63 -14.80 11.05
C ASP A 133 9.33 -14.35 10.39
N GLU A 134 9.13 -13.04 10.22
CA GLU A 134 7.96 -12.51 9.50
C GLU A 134 7.96 -12.93 8.03
N ILE A 135 9.11 -12.82 7.36
CA ILE A 135 9.28 -13.29 5.98
C ILE A 135 8.97 -14.79 5.91
N ALA A 136 9.61 -15.61 6.76
CA ALA A 136 9.49 -17.06 6.73
C ALA A 136 8.05 -17.53 7.02
N ARG A 137 7.41 -16.98 8.05
CA ARG A 137 6.07 -17.40 8.49
C ARG A 137 4.96 -17.03 7.50
N ARG A 138 5.14 -15.91 6.78
CA ARG A 138 4.11 -15.38 5.87
C ARG A 138 4.45 -15.57 4.38
N ASN A 139 5.63 -16.12 4.06
CA ASN A 139 6.18 -16.14 2.70
C ASN A 139 6.16 -14.72 2.08
N TYR A 140 6.61 -13.73 2.85
CA TYR A 140 6.24 -12.34 2.58
C TYR A 140 7.18 -11.59 1.64
N ASP A 141 8.34 -12.16 1.28
CA ASP A 141 9.31 -11.57 0.36
C ASP A 141 8.91 -11.68 -1.11
N TYR A 142 7.61 -11.61 -1.40
CA TYR A 142 7.09 -11.84 -2.74
C TYR A 142 7.62 -10.82 -3.77
N GLY A 143 7.99 -9.61 -3.35
CA GLY A 143 8.68 -8.64 -4.21
C GLY A 143 10.07 -9.12 -4.64
N ALA A 144 10.83 -9.73 -3.73
CA ALA A 144 12.11 -10.38 -4.03
C ALA A 144 11.92 -11.67 -4.85
N GLN A 145 10.90 -12.48 -4.53
CA GLN A 145 10.58 -13.69 -5.32
C GLN A 145 10.23 -13.34 -6.77
N MET A 146 9.40 -12.32 -7.00
CA MET A 146 9.09 -11.85 -8.35
C MET A 146 10.31 -11.26 -9.07
N ALA A 147 11.21 -10.60 -8.35
CA ALA A 147 12.48 -10.15 -8.92
C ALA A 147 13.37 -11.33 -9.35
N ARG A 148 13.50 -12.38 -8.53
CA ARG A 148 14.20 -13.62 -8.93
C ARG A 148 13.56 -14.26 -10.16
N GLU A 149 12.26 -14.07 -10.34
CA GLU A 149 11.52 -14.56 -11.49
C GLU A 149 11.72 -13.74 -12.78
N GLY A 150 12.43 -12.61 -12.73
CA GLY A 150 12.72 -11.77 -13.89
C GLY A 150 11.77 -10.59 -14.08
N TYR A 151 10.94 -10.27 -13.08
CA TYR A 151 10.15 -9.04 -13.05
C TYR A 151 10.96 -7.90 -12.42
N LEU A 152 10.74 -6.67 -12.87
CA LEU A 152 11.12 -5.50 -12.07
C LEU A 152 10.06 -5.34 -10.97
N THR A 153 10.46 -5.12 -9.73
CA THR A 153 9.49 -4.83 -8.65
C THR A 153 9.73 -3.48 -8.04
N LEU A 154 8.63 -2.77 -7.75
CA LEU A 154 8.62 -1.54 -6.97
C LEU A 154 7.92 -1.86 -5.65
N VAL A 155 8.61 -1.61 -4.54
CA VAL A 155 8.15 -1.95 -3.18
C VAL A 155 8.17 -0.68 -2.32
N PRO A 156 7.08 0.11 -2.32
CA PRO A 156 7.01 1.34 -1.54
C PRO A 156 6.53 1.10 -0.10
N ASP A 157 6.87 2.03 0.80
CA ASP A 157 6.15 2.12 2.06
C ASP A 157 4.78 2.76 1.86
N SER A 158 3.81 2.26 2.61
CA SER A 158 2.53 2.94 2.80
C SER A 158 2.66 3.94 3.94
N ARG A 159 1.90 5.04 3.89
CA ARG A 159 1.86 6.05 4.94
C ARG A 159 1.64 5.42 6.30
N VAL A 160 2.31 6.00 7.30
CA VAL A 160 2.33 5.58 8.72
C VAL A 160 3.09 4.28 9.01
N PHE A 161 3.69 3.65 8.00
CA PHE A 161 4.50 2.44 8.15
C PHE A 161 5.93 2.65 7.65
N GLY A 162 6.83 1.76 8.08
CA GLY A 162 8.22 1.76 7.65
C GLY A 162 8.86 3.13 7.85
N GLU A 163 9.46 3.66 6.79
CA GLU A 163 10.11 4.97 6.81
C GLU A 163 9.13 6.15 6.74
N LEU A 164 7.86 5.89 6.44
CA LEU A 164 6.77 6.86 6.51
C LEU A 164 6.02 6.80 7.86
N GLY A 165 6.54 6.08 8.84
CA GLY A 165 6.09 6.09 10.23
C GLY A 165 6.67 7.26 11.01
N ASP A 166 6.00 7.63 12.10
CA ASP A 166 6.42 8.76 12.97
C ASP A 166 7.59 8.41 13.92
N GLY A 167 8.07 7.17 13.90
CA GLY A 167 9.16 6.66 14.76
C GLY A 167 8.76 6.48 16.23
N GLY A 168 9.31 5.45 16.88
CA GLY A 168 8.98 5.14 18.28
C GLY A 168 7.50 4.81 18.49
N ASP A 169 6.92 5.29 19.60
CA ASP A 169 5.48 5.21 19.88
C ASP A 169 4.94 6.61 20.23
N PRO A 170 4.70 7.46 19.23
CA PRO A 170 4.27 8.84 19.45
C PRO A 170 2.80 8.93 19.85
N TYR A 171 2.05 7.82 19.75
CA TYR A 171 0.64 7.74 20.14
C TYR A 171 0.40 6.53 21.05
N PRO A 172 0.89 6.56 22.32
CA PRO A 172 0.81 5.41 23.20
C PRO A 172 -0.60 4.84 23.33
N GLY A 173 -0.74 3.54 23.05
CA GLY A 173 -2.00 2.82 23.10
C GLY A 173 -2.99 3.14 21.97
N ARG A 174 -2.54 3.84 20.91
CA ARG A 174 -3.37 4.16 19.75
C ARG A 174 -2.73 3.66 18.47
N ASP A 175 -3.56 3.17 17.56
CA ASP A 175 -3.14 2.83 16.20
C ASP A 175 -2.83 4.12 15.41
N PRO A 176 -1.60 4.29 14.88
CA PRO A 176 -1.23 5.45 14.06
C PRO A 176 -2.13 5.61 12.83
N CYS A 177 -2.62 4.52 12.22
CA CYS A 177 -3.52 4.60 11.07
C CYS A 177 -4.81 5.32 11.46
N ASN A 178 -5.39 4.98 12.62
CA ASN A 178 -6.58 5.64 13.15
C ASN A 178 -6.33 7.13 13.43
N VAL A 179 -5.20 7.48 14.06
CA VAL A 179 -4.85 8.88 14.33
C VAL A 179 -4.77 9.70 13.05
N HIS A 180 -4.02 9.21 12.06
CA HIS A 180 -3.82 9.93 10.80
C HIS A 180 -5.03 9.88 9.88
N PHE A 181 -5.86 8.83 9.96
CA PHE A 181 -7.16 8.81 9.29
C PHE A 181 -8.08 9.93 9.79
N ILE A 182 -8.18 10.12 11.12
CA ILE A 182 -8.98 11.21 11.69
C ILE A 182 -8.43 12.57 11.26
N ARG A 183 -7.10 12.77 11.31
CA ARG A 183 -6.47 14.02 10.85
C ARG A 183 -6.78 14.32 9.39
N GLY A 184 -6.59 13.33 8.52
CA GLY A 184 -6.89 13.47 7.10
C GLY A 184 -8.36 13.78 6.87
N ALA A 185 -9.27 13.05 7.52
CA ALA A 185 -10.70 13.22 7.34
C ALA A 185 -11.18 14.64 7.71
N LEU A 186 -10.56 15.28 8.71
CA LEU A 186 -10.82 16.68 9.06
C LEU A 186 -10.36 17.67 7.97
N LEU A 187 -9.41 17.27 7.15
CA LEU A 187 -8.86 18.05 6.02
C LEU A 187 -9.45 17.62 4.66
N GLY A 188 -10.43 16.71 4.64
CA GLY A 188 -11.03 16.23 3.39
C GLY A 188 -10.19 15.21 2.61
N VAL A 189 -9.07 14.74 3.17
CA VAL A 189 -8.18 13.75 2.55
C VAL A 189 -8.25 12.41 3.30
N TYR A 190 -8.23 11.28 2.60
CA TYR A 190 -8.28 9.97 3.26
C TYR A 190 -6.96 9.24 3.17
N LEU A 191 -6.53 8.63 4.28
CA LEU A 191 -5.24 7.92 4.36
C LEU A 191 -5.08 6.85 3.26
N LEU A 192 -6.18 6.20 2.85
CA LEU A 192 -6.15 5.24 1.73
C LEU A 192 -5.82 5.92 0.40
N THR A 193 -6.45 7.06 0.11
CA THR A 193 -6.18 7.87 -1.10
C THR A 193 -4.75 8.34 -1.14
N LEU A 194 -4.20 8.72 0.01
CA LEU A 194 -2.82 9.20 0.14
C LEU A 194 -1.74 8.12 -0.09
N ASN A 195 -2.14 6.87 -0.33
CA ASN A 195 -1.28 5.76 -0.75
C ASN A 195 -1.43 5.42 -2.24
N ILE A 196 -2.14 6.25 -3.00
CA ILE A 196 -2.29 6.11 -4.45
C ILE A 196 -1.47 7.23 -5.10
N TRP A 197 -0.43 6.84 -5.84
CA TRP A 197 0.51 7.74 -6.52
C TRP A 197 0.45 7.55 -8.03
#